data_AF-A0A2V0N343-F1
#
_entry.id   AF-A0A2V0N343-F1
#
_cell.length_a   1.000
_cell.length_b   1.000
_cell.length_c   1.000
_cell.angle_alpha   90.00
_cell.angle_beta   90.00
_cell.angle_gamma   90.00
#
_symmetry.space_group_name_H-M   'P 1'
#
loop_
_entity.id
_entity.type
_entity.pdbx_description
1 polymer ?
#
loop_
_entity_poly.entity_id
_entity_poly.type
_entity_poly.pdbx_seq_one_letter_code
_entity_poly.pdbx_strand_id
1 'polypeptide(L)'
;MGTRADVVVVGAGPAGSAAAAWAARAGRDVLVIDAASFPRDKACGDGLTPRAVAELERLGLGEWLDARIRHRGLRMSGFGGAVEVDWPGPSFPSTGSAVARVELDDRVRKVAEDSGARMLLGVKAVGVHHDSAGRVASVVLADGSTVDCRSLIVADGARSPLGRVLGRRWHQETVYGIAARGYLATPRSDEPWLTSHLELRSPDGAVLPGYGWIFPLGNGEVNIGVGALSTSKRPADLALKPLMSYYTDLRRDEWGFVGQPRAISSALLPMGGAVSGVAGPNWMLIGDAAACVNPLNGEGIDYGLETGRLAVDLLGSAERWPSVLQSHYGRGFSVARRLALLLTFPRFLPSTGPFAMRSARLMSIAVRVMGNLVTDDDADFVARAWRAGGRASRLADRRKPFG
;
A
#
# COMPACT_ATOMS: atom_id res chain seq x y z
N MET A 1 -22.22 24.34 6.39
CA MET A 1 -21.50 23.18 5.80
C MET A 1 -22.53 22.24 5.19
N GLY A 2 -22.29 21.70 3.99
CA GLY A 2 -23.25 20.82 3.34
C GLY A 2 -23.44 19.54 4.14
N THR A 3 -24.63 19.35 4.70
CA THR A 3 -25.02 18.20 5.54
C THR A 3 -25.37 16.96 4.73
N ARG A 4 -25.08 16.96 3.42
CA ARG A 4 -25.44 15.92 2.47
C ARG A 4 -24.46 15.87 1.29
N ALA A 5 -24.27 14.68 0.74
CA ALA A 5 -23.60 14.45 -0.54
C ALA A 5 -24.20 13.20 -1.24
N ASP A 6 -23.96 13.04 -2.54
CA ASP A 6 -24.26 11.76 -3.21
C ASP A 6 -23.29 10.68 -2.74
N VAL A 7 -21.99 11.01 -2.72
CA VAL A 7 -20.92 10.12 -2.29
C VAL A 7 -20.17 10.75 -1.13
N VAL A 8 -20.14 10.06 0.01
CA VAL A 8 -19.24 10.41 1.11
C VAL A 8 -18.02 9.51 1.07
N VAL A 9 -16.83 10.09 1.12
CA VAL A 9 -15.56 9.37 1.22
C VAL A 9 -14.94 9.63 2.58
N VAL A 10 -14.62 8.59 3.34
CA VAL A 10 -13.97 8.73 4.66
C VAL A 10 -12.49 8.38 4.54
N GLY A 11 -11.63 9.39 4.67
CA GLY A 11 -10.18 9.33 4.51
C GLY A 11 -9.73 10.07 3.24
N ALA A 12 -8.84 11.05 3.40
CA ALA A 12 -8.24 11.88 2.35
C ALA A 12 -6.78 11.49 2.05
N GLY A 13 -6.39 10.25 2.33
CA GLY A 13 -5.17 9.66 1.78
C GLY A 13 -5.28 9.35 0.28
N PRO A 14 -4.25 8.77 -0.36
CA PRO A 14 -4.22 8.57 -1.81
C PRO A 14 -5.43 7.80 -2.33
N ALA A 15 -5.86 6.74 -1.63
CA ALA A 15 -7.01 5.94 -2.03
C ALA A 15 -8.33 6.73 -2.03
N GLY A 16 -8.63 7.42 -0.93
CA GLY A 16 -9.88 8.17 -0.80
C GLY A 16 -9.91 9.44 -1.65
N SER A 17 -8.77 10.15 -1.75
CA SER A 17 -8.65 11.31 -2.63
C SER A 17 -8.75 10.91 -4.11
N ALA A 18 -8.17 9.77 -4.53
CA ALA A 18 -8.38 9.24 -5.87
C ALA A 18 -9.86 8.89 -6.12
N ALA A 19 -10.51 8.18 -5.20
CA ALA A 19 -11.94 7.86 -5.30
C ALA A 19 -12.80 9.13 -5.41
N ALA A 20 -12.51 10.15 -4.60
CA ALA A 20 -13.22 11.41 -4.62
C ALA A 20 -13.02 12.17 -5.95
N ALA A 21 -11.80 12.23 -6.48
CA ALA A 21 -11.51 12.84 -7.76
C ALA A 21 -12.29 12.15 -8.91
N TRP A 22 -12.25 10.82 -8.97
CA TRP A 22 -12.98 10.05 -9.99
C TRP A 22 -14.50 10.19 -9.85
N ALA A 23 -15.04 10.16 -8.63
CA ALA A 23 -16.47 10.34 -8.39
C ALA A 23 -16.95 11.75 -8.77
N ALA A 24 -16.16 12.79 -8.45
CA ALA A 24 -16.49 14.16 -8.83
C ALA A 24 -16.44 14.37 -10.35
N ARG A 25 -15.42 13.80 -11.03
CA ARG A 25 -15.33 13.78 -12.51
C ARG A 25 -16.49 13.02 -13.16
N ALA A 26 -17.06 12.03 -12.47
CA ALA A 26 -18.27 11.33 -12.89
C ALA A 26 -19.56 12.11 -12.60
N GLY A 27 -19.47 13.38 -12.20
CA GLY A 27 -20.61 14.28 -11.98
C GLY A 27 -21.35 14.05 -10.66
N ARG A 28 -20.74 13.39 -9.67
CA ARG A 28 -21.33 13.19 -8.33
C ARG A 28 -21.04 14.37 -7.42
N ASP A 29 -21.97 14.71 -6.53
CA ASP A 29 -21.68 15.56 -5.37
C ASP A 29 -20.90 14.74 -4.33
N VAL A 30 -19.64 15.10 -4.10
CA VAL A 30 -18.71 14.35 -3.26
C VAL A 30 -18.31 15.18 -2.04
N LEU A 31 -18.39 14.57 -0.85
CA LEU A 31 -17.78 15.10 0.36
C LEU A 31 -16.73 14.11 0.89
N VAL A 32 -15.51 14.59 1.11
CA VAL A 32 -14.44 13.82 1.76
C VAL A 32 -14.32 14.26 3.21
N ILE A 33 -14.26 13.30 4.13
CA ILE A 33 -14.11 13.53 5.57
C ILE A 33 -12.79 12.92 6.03
N ASP A 34 -11.92 13.70 6.66
CA ASP A 34 -10.68 13.18 7.26
C ASP A 34 -10.43 13.82 8.64
N ALA A 35 -9.97 13.00 9.58
CA ALA A 35 -9.66 13.42 10.94
C ALA A 35 -8.43 14.34 11.01
N ALA A 36 -7.56 14.30 10.02
CA ALA A 36 -6.35 15.11 9.95
C ALA A 36 -6.57 16.39 9.14
N SER A 37 -5.75 17.39 9.46
CA SER A 37 -5.54 18.56 8.59
C SER A 37 -4.34 18.29 7.68
N PHE A 38 -4.35 18.87 6.48
CA PHE A 38 -3.31 18.65 5.47
C PHE A 38 -2.45 19.91 5.28
N PRO A 39 -1.17 19.76 4.91
CA PRO A 39 -0.48 18.49 4.63
C PRO A 39 -0.22 17.66 5.90
N ARG A 40 -0.26 16.33 5.77
CA ARG A 40 -0.04 15.39 6.89
C ARG A 40 0.95 14.30 6.54
N ASP A 41 1.67 13.79 7.54
CA ASP A 41 2.53 12.63 7.34
C ASP A 41 1.77 11.29 7.50
N LYS A 42 2.31 10.21 6.93
CA LYS A 42 1.91 8.81 7.19
C LYS A 42 3.11 7.88 6.97
N ALA A 43 3.36 6.98 7.92
CA ALA A 43 4.40 5.96 7.80
C ALA A 43 4.22 5.13 6.51
N CYS A 44 5.22 5.23 5.63
CA CYS A 44 5.31 4.59 4.33
C CYS A 44 6.77 4.68 3.85
N GLY A 45 7.19 3.76 2.98
CA GLY A 45 8.51 3.83 2.35
C GLY A 45 8.63 4.94 1.29
N ASP A 46 7.51 5.53 0.85
CA ASP A 46 7.43 6.59 -0.18
C ASP A 46 7.74 6.16 -1.61
N GLY A 47 8.22 4.92 -1.82
CA GLY A 47 8.43 4.34 -3.13
C GLY A 47 7.13 4.24 -3.93
N LEU A 48 7.21 4.60 -5.21
CA LEU A 48 6.12 4.50 -6.18
C LEU A 48 6.53 3.51 -7.27
N THR A 49 5.81 2.41 -7.37
CA THR A 49 6.00 1.46 -8.48
C THR A 49 5.51 2.07 -9.80
N PRO A 50 5.91 1.51 -10.96
CA PRO A 50 5.34 1.91 -12.25
C PRO A 50 3.81 1.92 -12.31
N ARG A 51 3.14 1.03 -11.58
CA ARG A 51 1.69 1.01 -11.49
C ARG A 51 1.15 2.22 -10.73
N ALA A 52 1.78 2.62 -9.63
CA ALA A 52 1.41 3.85 -8.93
C ALA A 52 1.61 5.09 -9.80
N VAL A 53 2.73 5.15 -10.53
CA VAL A 53 3.00 6.21 -11.53
C VAL A 53 1.89 6.27 -12.57
N ALA A 54 1.49 5.13 -13.15
CA ALA A 54 0.41 5.07 -14.14
C ALA A 54 -0.94 5.57 -13.59
N GLU A 55 -1.31 5.25 -12.34
CA GLU A 55 -2.55 5.77 -11.74
C GLU A 55 -2.46 7.28 -11.43
N LEU A 56 -1.29 7.79 -11.05
CA LEU A 56 -1.08 9.23 -10.87
C LEU A 56 -1.14 9.99 -12.20
N GLU A 57 -0.56 9.45 -13.27
CA GLU A 57 -0.69 9.99 -14.63
C GLU A 57 -2.16 10.05 -15.07
N ARG A 58 -2.94 8.98 -14.83
CA ARG A 58 -4.40 8.96 -15.09
C ARG A 58 -5.16 10.02 -14.28
N LEU A 59 -4.68 10.36 -13.08
CA LEU A 59 -5.24 11.44 -12.28
C LEU A 59 -4.86 12.84 -12.79
N GLY A 60 -3.97 12.94 -13.79
CA GLY A 60 -3.50 14.21 -14.35
C GLY A 60 -2.25 14.74 -13.65
N LEU A 61 -1.47 13.89 -12.97
CA LEU A 61 -0.26 14.27 -12.24
C LEU A 61 1.04 13.98 -13.00
N GLY A 62 1.00 13.75 -14.32
CA GLY A 62 2.20 13.47 -15.13
C GLY A 62 3.26 14.58 -15.04
N GLU A 63 2.91 15.82 -15.38
CA GLU A 63 3.84 16.97 -15.30
C GLU A 63 4.37 17.21 -13.88
N TRP A 64 3.52 16.94 -12.87
CA TRP A 64 3.94 17.00 -11.49
C TRP A 64 4.99 15.91 -11.22
N LEU A 65 4.77 14.66 -11.62
CA LEU A 65 5.75 13.59 -11.45
C LEU A 65 7.07 13.84 -12.20
N ASP A 66 7.05 14.55 -13.33
CA ASP A 66 8.27 14.85 -14.11
C ASP A 66 9.30 15.68 -13.35
N ALA A 67 8.84 16.49 -12.38
CA ALA A 67 9.71 17.27 -11.50
C ALA A 67 10.26 16.46 -10.30
N ARG A 68 9.95 15.16 -10.20
CA ARG A 68 10.39 14.27 -9.10
C ARG A 68 11.41 13.28 -9.60
N ILE A 69 12.15 12.69 -8.67
CA ILE A 69 13.11 11.64 -9.00
C ILE A 69 12.44 10.47 -9.70
N ARG A 70 13.08 9.98 -10.76
CA ARG A 70 12.67 8.76 -11.48
C ARG A 70 13.59 7.62 -11.09
N HIS A 71 13.01 6.50 -10.71
CA HIS A 71 13.74 5.28 -10.39
C HIS A 71 13.61 4.28 -11.53
N ARG A 72 14.74 3.80 -12.02
CA ARG A 72 14.83 2.85 -13.15
C ARG A 72 14.41 1.42 -12.75
N GLY A 73 14.53 1.08 -11.47
CA GLY A 73 14.20 -0.25 -10.97
C GLY A 73 14.51 -0.42 -9.49
N LEU A 74 14.80 -1.66 -9.09
CA LEU A 74 15.28 -1.97 -7.75
C LEU A 74 16.72 -2.45 -7.77
N ARG A 75 17.49 -1.99 -6.77
CA ARG A 75 18.75 -2.61 -6.35
C ARG A 75 18.46 -3.48 -5.15
N MET A 76 18.78 -4.77 -5.23
CA MET A 76 18.57 -5.72 -4.13
C MET A 76 19.89 -6.36 -3.74
N SER A 77 20.15 -6.45 -2.44
CA SER A 77 21.35 -7.11 -1.91
C SER A 77 21.02 -7.98 -0.69
N GLY A 78 21.85 -8.98 -0.47
CA GLY A 78 21.71 -9.94 0.62
C GLY A 78 22.37 -11.28 0.28
N PHE A 79 22.72 -12.02 1.31
CA PHE A 79 23.29 -13.37 1.24
C PHE A 79 24.55 -13.46 0.35
N GLY A 80 25.38 -12.40 0.38
CA GLY A 80 26.60 -12.29 -0.43
C GLY A 80 26.37 -12.00 -1.92
N GLY A 81 25.14 -11.67 -2.32
CA GLY A 81 24.80 -11.26 -3.69
C GLY A 81 24.22 -9.85 -3.75
N ALA A 82 24.35 -9.22 -4.92
CA ALA A 82 23.70 -7.96 -5.26
C ALA A 82 23.23 -8.01 -6.71
N VAL A 83 22.07 -7.43 -6.99
CA VAL A 83 21.48 -7.37 -8.32
C VAL A 83 20.75 -6.06 -8.52
N GLU A 84 20.83 -5.52 -9.72
CA GLU A 84 20.00 -4.42 -10.18
C GLU A 84 19.01 -4.95 -11.21
N VAL A 85 17.74 -4.62 -11.03
CA VAL A 85 16.65 -5.12 -11.84
C VAL A 85 15.82 -3.93 -12.28
N ASP A 86 15.85 -3.66 -13.57
CA ASP A 86 14.98 -2.68 -14.22
C ASP A 86 13.51 -3.00 -14.01
N TRP A 87 12.67 -1.97 -14.00
CA TRP A 87 11.23 -2.17 -14.01
C TRP A 87 10.80 -2.96 -15.26
N PRO A 88 10.09 -4.08 -15.09
CA PRO A 88 9.76 -4.99 -16.18
C PRO A 88 8.48 -4.60 -16.95
N GLY A 89 8.45 -4.99 -18.22
CA GLY A 89 7.23 -5.15 -19.04
C GLY A 89 6.79 -3.90 -19.83
N PRO A 90 5.95 -4.08 -20.87
CA PRO A 90 5.42 -2.96 -21.67
C PRO A 90 4.14 -2.36 -21.08
N SER A 91 3.49 -3.04 -20.13
CA SER A 91 2.13 -2.72 -19.66
C SER A 91 2.06 -1.52 -18.70
N PHE A 92 3.20 -1.09 -18.18
CA PHE A 92 3.35 0.04 -17.26
C PHE A 92 4.53 0.93 -17.70
N PRO A 93 4.62 2.18 -17.21
CA PRO A 93 5.79 3.03 -17.42
C PRO A 93 7.10 2.30 -17.08
N SER A 94 8.19 2.65 -17.76
CA SER A 94 9.51 2.04 -17.50
C SER A 94 10.20 2.61 -16.25
N THR A 95 9.52 3.46 -15.49
CA THR A 95 10.08 4.14 -14.31
C THR A 95 9.11 4.11 -13.15
N GLY A 96 9.65 3.95 -11.95
CA GLY A 96 9.02 4.29 -10.68
C GLY A 96 9.45 5.68 -10.21
N SER A 97 9.03 6.07 -9.01
CA SER A 97 9.42 7.33 -8.37
C SER A 97 9.48 7.13 -6.84
N ALA A 98 9.76 8.19 -6.09
CA ALA A 98 9.52 8.22 -4.65
C ALA A 98 9.18 9.64 -4.22
N VAL A 99 8.14 9.79 -3.40
CA VAL A 99 7.65 11.09 -2.93
C VAL A 99 7.17 10.96 -1.50
N ALA A 100 7.66 11.84 -0.62
CA ALA A 100 7.25 11.87 0.77
C ALA A 100 5.73 11.96 0.90
N ARG A 101 5.13 11.15 1.80
CA ARG A 101 3.66 11.12 1.98
C ARG A 101 3.04 12.47 2.31
N VAL A 102 3.78 13.36 2.97
CA VAL A 102 3.34 14.73 3.25
C VAL A 102 3.03 15.53 1.99
N GLU A 103 3.78 15.28 0.91
CA GLU A 103 3.62 15.94 -0.37
C GLU A 103 2.64 15.18 -1.28
N LEU A 104 2.82 13.86 -1.41
CA LEU A 104 1.97 13.02 -2.26
C LEU A 104 0.50 13.09 -1.83
N ASP A 105 0.21 12.89 -0.53
CA ASP A 105 -1.16 12.87 -0.05
C ASP A 105 -1.84 14.22 -0.26
N ASP A 106 -1.14 15.33 0.03
CA ASP A 106 -1.69 16.66 -0.16
C ASP A 106 -1.92 16.99 -1.65
N ARG A 107 -1.01 16.54 -2.54
CA ARG A 107 -1.21 16.75 -3.98
C ARG A 107 -2.40 15.98 -4.52
N VAL A 108 -2.54 14.69 -4.18
CA VAL A 108 -3.68 13.89 -4.64
C VAL A 108 -4.99 14.40 -4.03
N ARG A 109 -4.98 14.88 -2.78
CA ARG A 109 -6.13 15.57 -2.16
C ARG A 109 -6.53 16.82 -2.93
N LYS A 110 -5.57 17.67 -3.31
CA LYS A 110 -5.85 18.86 -4.14
C LYS A 110 -6.45 18.49 -5.49
N VAL A 111 -6.01 17.41 -6.13
CA VAL A 111 -6.64 16.91 -7.37
C VAL A 111 -8.12 16.57 -7.17
N ALA A 112 -8.49 16.03 -6.00
CA ALA A 112 -9.90 15.78 -5.68
C ALA A 112 -10.69 17.08 -5.52
N GLU A 113 -10.13 18.09 -4.84
CA GLU A 113 -10.74 19.43 -4.74
C GLU A 113 -10.90 20.09 -6.11
N ASP A 114 -9.83 20.08 -6.92
CA ASP A 114 -9.80 20.64 -8.27
C ASP A 114 -10.81 19.92 -9.20
N SER A 115 -11.12 18.66 -8.90
CA SER A 115 -12.14 17.88 -9.61
C SER A 115 -13.57 18.15 -9.14
N GLY A 116 -13.76 18.94 -8.08
CA GLY A 116 -15.07 19.34 -7.54
C GLY A 116 -15.47 18.69 -6.21
N ALA A 117 -14.62 17.87 -5.60
CA ALA A 117 -14.92 17.28 -4.29
C ALA A 117 -14.79 18.32 -3.17
N ARG A 118 -15.74 18.31 -2.23
CA ARG A 118 -15.68 19.14 -1.01
C ARG A 118 -14.90 18.44 0.07
N MET A 119 -14.16 19.19 0.88
CA MET A 119 -13.35 18.66 1.98
C MET A 119 -13.90 19.08 3.34
N LEU A 120 -14.00 18.11 4.25
CA LEU A 120 -14.27 18.31 5.68
C LEU A 120 -13.09 17.70 6.47
N LEU A 121 -12.04 18.49 6.65
CA LEU A 121 -10.80 18.08 7.31
C LEU A 121 -10.81 18.42 8.80
N GLY A 122 -9.98 17.73 9.59
CA GLY A 122 -9.93 17.90 11.04
C GLY A 122 -11.15 17.31 11.77
N VAL A 123 -12.01 16.56 11.07
CA VAL A 123 -13.24 15.98 11.63
C VAL A 123 -13.25 14.48 11.42
N LYS A 124 -13.50 13.74 12.50
CA LYS A 124 -13.45 12.28 12.47
C LYS A 124 -14.85 11.70 12.28
N ALA A 125 -15.02 10.84 11.27
CA ALA A 125 -16.17 9.95 11.19
C ALA A 125 -16.01 8.81 12.22
N VAL A 126 -17.05 8.57 13.02
CA VAL A 126 -17.04 7.60 14.13
C VAL A 126 -18.12 6.53 14.04
N GLY A 127 -19.13 6.74 13.19
CA GLY A 127 -20.22 5.77 13.02
C GLY A 127 -21.07 6.04 11.80
N VAL A 128 -22.15 5.28 11.68
CA VAL A 128 -23.15 5.41 10.61
C VAL A 128 -24.55 5.16 11.15
N HIS A 129 -25.55 5.76 10.52
CA HIS A 129 -26.95 5.37 10.66
C HIS A 129 -27.39 4.59 9.44
N HIS A 130 -28.18 3.54 9.66
CA HIS A 130 -28.75 2.73 8.58
C HIS A 130 -30.23 3.07 8.39
N ASP A 131 -30.70 3.00 7.13
CA ASP A 131 -32.14 3.01 6.82
C ASP A 131 -32.77 1.63 7.12
N SER A 132 -34.09 1.54 6.96
CA SER A 132 -34.85 0.30 7.19
C SER A 132 -34.47 -0.84 6.23
N ALA A 133 -33.81 -0.54 5.11
CA ALA A 133 -33.29 -1.51 4.15
C ALA A 133 -31.83 -1.91 4.45
N GLY A 134 -31.25 -1.42 5.55
CA GLY A 134 -29.88 -1.72 5.96
C GLY A 134 -28.81 -0.98 5.14
N ARG A 135 -29.18 0.05 4.37
CA ARG A 135 -28.21 0.93 3.68
C ARG A 135 -27.74 2.02 4.62
N VAL A 136 -26.51 2.48 4.46
CA VAL A 136 -26.01 3.65 5.19
C VAL A 136 -26.72 4.90 4.69
N ALA A 137 -27.51 5.53 5.57
CA ALA A 137 -28.22 6.76 5.29
C ALA A 137 -27.37 8.00 5.60
N SER A 138 -26.57 7.94 6.68
CA SER A 138 -25.68 9.03 7.07
C SER A 138 -24.44 8.54 7.83
N VAL A 139 -23.39 9.36 7.77
CA VAL A 139 -22.14 9.19 8.53
C VAL A 139 -22.18 10.08 9.76
N VAL A 140 -21.86 9.51 10.92
CA VAL A 140 -21.82 10.20 12.22
C VAL A 140 -20.41 10.72 12.48
N LEU A 141 -20.31 12.00 12.79
CA LEU A 141 -19.06 12.69 13.11
C LEU A 141 -18.80 12.70 14.62
N ALA A 142 -17.55 12.92 15.02
CA ALA A 142 -17.14 12.88 16.42
C ALA A 142 -17.79 13.97 17.30
N ASP A 143 -18.27 15.06 16.70
CA ASP A 143 -19.01 16.13 17.37
C ASP A 143 -20.53 15.83 17.50
N GLY A 144 -20.98 14.66 17.03
CA GLY A 144 -22.37 14.21 17.05
C GLY A 144 -23.19 14.66 15.85
N SER A 145 -22.65 15.51 14.97
CA SER A 145 -23.33 15.89 13.73
C SER A 145 -23.31 14.73 12.71
N THR A 146 -24.17 14.81 11.69
CA THR A 146 -24.33 13.76 10.68
C THR A 146 -24.25 14.34 9.26
N VAL A 147 -23.71 13.53 8.35
CA VAL A 147 -23.69 13.82 6.90
C VAL A 147 -24.47 12.74 6.16
N ASP A 148 -25.54 13.14 5.48
CA ASP A 148 -26.34 12.23 4.67
C ASP A 148 -25.60 11.82 3.38
N CYS A 149 -25.73 10.55 3.00
CA CYS A 149 -25.08 10.02 1.80
C CYS A 149 -25.94 8.99 1.07
N ARG A 150 -25.81 8.91 -0.26
CA ARG A 150 -26.38 7.79 -1.05
C ARG A 150 -25.40 6.62 -1.16
N SER A 151 -24.10 6.91 -1.20
CA SER A 151 -23.04 5.91 -1.20
C SER A 151 -21.89 6.34 -0.28
N LEU A 152 -21.24 5.36 0.35
CA LEU A 152 -20.13 5.57 1.26
C LEU A 152 -18.89 4.78 0.79
N ILE A 153 -17.77 5.46 0.60
CA ILE A 153 -16.47 4.84 0.36
C ILE A 153 -15.60 5.05 1.60
N VAL A 154 -15.06 3.97 2.16
CA VAL A 154 -14.23 4.03 3.36
C VAL A 154 -12.78 3.74 2.99
N ALA A 155 -11.93 4.75 3.18
CA ALA A 155 -10.50 4.77 2.91
C ALA A 155 -9.69 5.21 4.14
N ASP A 156 -10.17 4.88 5.34
CA ASP A 156 -9.66 5.33 6.65
C ASP A 156 -8.42 4.55 7.16
N GLY A 157 -7.72 3.90 6.23
CA GLY A 157 -6.41 3.30 6.46
C GLY A 157 -6.42 1.94 7.16
N ALA A 158 -5.22 1.48 7.53
CA ALA A 158 -4.94 0.13 7.99
C ALA A 158 -5.79 -0.38 9.17
N ARG A 159 -6.11 0.50 10.13
CA ARG A 159 -6.91 0.12 11.30
C ARG A 159 -8.41 0.12 11.02
N SER A 160 -8.84 0.88 10.02
CA SER A 160 -10.20 1.07 9.57
C SER A 160 -11.26 1.09 10.68
N PRO A 161 -11.23 2.10 11.58
CA PRO A 161 -12.20 2.20 12.67
C PRO A 161 -13.65 2.25 12.15
N LEU A 162 -13.94 2.99 11.08
CA LEU A 162 -15.30 3.04 10.52
C LEU A 162 -15.65 1.72 9.83
N GLY A 163 -14.69 1.10 9.14
CA GLY A 163 -14.89 -0.24 8.58
C GLY A 163 -15.29 -1.26 9.65
N ARG A 164 -14.68 -1.20 10.86
CA ARG A 164 -15.06 -2.08 11.98
C ARG A 164 -16.50 -1.85 12.44
N VAL A 165 -16.97 -0.61 12.45
CA VAL A 165 -18.38 -0.27 12.75
C VAL A 165 -19.31 -0.90 11.71
N LEU A 166 -18.88 -0.91 10.44
CA LEU A 166 -19.59 -1.54 9.31
C LEU A 166 -19.43 -3.07 9.26
N GLY A 167 -18.77 -3.68 10.24
CA GLY A 167 -18.63 -5.14 10.34
C GLY A 167 -17.35 -5.73 9.75
N ARG A 168 -16.39 -4.90 9.33
CA ARG A 168 -15.07 -5.35 8.84
C ARG A 168 -14.32 -6.12 9.92
N ARG A 169 -13.83 -7.31 9.56
CA ARG A 169 -12.97 -8.13 10.44
C ARG A 169 -11.59 -8.29 9.83
N TRP A 170 -10.55 -8.13 10.64
CA TRP A 170 -9.16 -8.40 10.25
C TRP A 170 -8.75 -9.81 10.71
N HIS A 171 -8.25 -10.60 9.77
CA HIS A 171 -7.76 -11.96 9.97
C HIS A 171 -6.24 -11.99 10.20
N GLN A 172 -5.81 -11.61 11.41
CA GLN A 172 -4.40 -11.50 11.82
C GLN A 172 -3.67 -12.85 11.95
N GLU A 173 -4.37 -13.97 11.78
CA GLU A 173 -3.77 -15.28 11.54
C GLU A 173 -3.11 -15.39 10.15
N THR A 174 -3.44 -14.48 9.25
CA THR A 174 -2.71 -14.27 7.99
C THR A 174 -1.54 -13.33 8.24
N VAL A 175 -0.48 -13.47 7.43
CA VAL A 175 0.68 -12.57 7.46
C VAL A 175 0.24 -11.11 7.36
N TYR A 176 0.80 -10.28 8.23
CA TYR A 176 0.73 -8.82 8.20
C TYR A 176 2.14 -8.25 8.42
N GLY A 177 2.35 -7.02 7.97
CA GLY A 177 3.63 -6.34 8.12
C GLY A 177 3.66 -5.43 9.34
N ILE A 178 4.83 -5.33 9.96
CA ILE A 178 5.21 -4.21 10.82
C ILE A 178 6.39 -3.50 10.17
N ALA A 179 6.35 -2.18 10.15
CA ALA A 179 7.39 -1.38 9.50
C ALA A 179 7.64 -0.10 10.28
N ALA A 180 8.88 0.36 10.30
CA ALA A 180 9.27 1.69 10.76
C ALA A 180 10.16 2.36 9.73
N ARG A 181 10.01 3.68 9.62
CA ARG A 181 10.70 4.49 8.64
C ARG A 181 11.04 5.86 9.19
N GLY A 182 12.03 6.51 8.60
CA GLY A 182 12.36 7.91 8.82
C GLY A 182 12.98 8.53 7.57
N TYR A 183 13.34 9.80 7.67
CA TYR A 183 14.05 10.52 6.62
C TYR A 183 15.47 10.84 7.07
N LEU A 184 16.43 10.78 6.15
CA LEU A 184 17.83 11.03 6.46
C LEU A 184 18.55 11.70 5.30
N ALA A 185 19.36 12.71 5.61
CA ALA A 185 20.15 13.43 4.62
C ALA A 185 21.32 12.57 4.11
N THR A 186 21.59 12.65 2.81
CA THR A 186 22.66 11.91 2.14
C THR A 186 23.07 12.59 0.83
N PRO A 187 24.36 12.53 0.45
CA PRO A 187 24.80 12.95 -0.88
C PRO A 187 24.29 12.04 -2.01
N ARG A 188 23.72 10.85 -1.70
CA ARG A 188 23.21 9.87 -2.67
C ARG A 188 21.69 9.91 -2.84
N SER A 189 21.09 11.08 -2.57
CA SER A 189 19.63 11.27 -2.64
C SER A 189 19.04 11.21 -4.06
N ASP A 190 19.90 11.18 -5.07
CA ASP A 190 19.63 11.15 -6.51
C ASP A 190 19.92 9.79 -7.15
N GLU A 191 20.24 8.75 -6.35
CA GLU A 191 20.45 7.39 -6.86
C GLU A 191 19.22 6.88 -7.65
N PRO A 192 19.41 6.30 -8.85
CA PRO A 192 18.30 5.94 -9.74
C PRO A 192 17.59 4.63 -9.34
N TRP A 193 17.91 4.05 -8.18
CA TRP A 193 17.44 2.73 -7.77
C TRP A 193 16.76 2.79 -6.40
N LEU A 194 15.57 2.17 -6.31
CA LEU A 194 14.99 1.85 -5.01
C LEU A 194 15.78 0.68 -4.39
N THR A 195 16.45 0.90 -3.26
CA THR A 195 17.36 -0.10 -2.67
C THR A 195 16.67 -0.91 -1.58
N SER A 196 16.75 -2.23 -1.67
CA SER A 196 16.23 -3.20 -0.71
C SER A 196 17.29 -4.19 -0.25
N HIS A 197 17.52 -4.27 1.06
CA HIS A 197 18.42 -5.22 1.71
C HIS A 197 17.61 -6.42 2.22
N LEU A 198 17.60 -7.50 1.45
CA LEU A 198 16.77 -8.70 1.68
C LEU A 198 17.31 -9.61 2.80
N GLU A 199 18.52 -9.34 3.28
CA GLU A 199 19.13 -9.99 4.44
C GLU A 199 19.18 -9.00 5.61
N LEU A 200 18.03 -8.69 6.18
CA LEU A 200 17.95 -7.88 7.38
C LEU A 200 18.36 -8.73 8.59
N ARG A 201 19.35 -8.27 9.34
CA ARG A 201 19.84 -8.94 10.56
C ARG A 201 19.59 -8.08 11.79
N SER A 202 19.25 -8.72 12.91
CA SER A 202 19.25 -8.09 14.23
C SER A 202 20.69 -7.85 14.74
N PRO A 203 20.86 -7.03 15.80
CA PRO A 203 22.19 -6.77 16.37
C PRO A 203 22.94 -8.02 16.85
N ASP A 204 22.24 -9.08 17.24
CA ASP A 204 22.81 -10.39 17.60
C ASP A 204 23.13 -11.28 16.38
N GLY A 205 22.91 -10.77 15.17
CA GLY A 205 23.23 -11.45 13.91
C GLY A 205 22.15 -12.37 13.36
N ALA A 206 21.00 -12.53 14.03
CA ALA A 206 19.92 -13.38 13.51
C ALA A 206 19.26 -12.78 12.25
N VAL A 207 18.95 -13.61 11.26
CA VAL A 207 18.22 -13.17 10.05
C VAL A 207 16.75 -12.99 10.39
N LEU A 208 16.22 -11.81 10.10
CA LEU A 208 14.85 -11.44 10.37
C LEU A 208 13.94 -11.74 9.15
N PRO A 209 12.65 -12.05 9.36
CA PRO A 209 11.71 -12.32 8.28
C PRO A 209 11.24 -11.01 7.63
N GLY A 210 12.18 -10.27 7.05
CA GLY A 210 11.99 -8.87 6.67
C GLY A 210 13.12 -8.33 5.81
N TYR A 211 13.06 -7.04 5.50
CA TYR A 211 14.08 -6.34 4.72
C TYR A 211 14.24 -4.90 5.21
N GLY A 212 15.44 -4.36 5.01
CA GLY A 212 15.69 -2.93 5.13
C GLY A 212 15.56 -2.25 3.77
N TRP A 213 15.19 -0.98 3.72
CA TRP A 213 15.16 -0.22 2.47
C TRP A 213 15.78 1.17 2.62
N ILE A 214 16.22 1.71 1.49
CA ILE A 214 16.68 3.09 1.32
C ILE A 214 16.16 3.57 -0.04
N PHE A 215 15.20 4.50 -0.01
CA PHE A 215 14.54 5.03 -1.21
C PHE A 215 14.90 6.52 -1.37
N PRO A 216 15.73 6.85 -2.37
CA PRO A 216 16.12 8.23 -2.70
C PRO A 216 14.91 9.10 -3.07
N LEU A 217 14.91 10.37 -2.64
CA LEU A 217 13.79 11.30 -2.88
C LEU A 217 14.14 12.44 -3.86
N GLY A 218 15.39 12.54 -4.30
CA GLY A 218 15.86 13.59 -5.21
C GLY A 218 15.93 14.99 -4.61
N ASN A 219 15.81 15.12 -3.28
CA ASN A 219 15.70 16.40 -2.59
C ASN A 219 16.75 16.58 -1.46
N GLY A 220 17.86 15.83 -1.52
CA GLY A 220 18.88 15.80 -0.47
C GLY A 220 18.65 14.75 0.63
N GLU A 221 17.51 14.05 0.59
CA GLU A 221 17.15 13.02 1.58
C GLU A 221 16.78 11.67 0.94
N VAL A 222 16.81 10.63 1.77
CA VAL A 222 16.22 9.32 1.51
C VAL A 222 15.11 9.04 2.52
N ASN A 223 14.14 8.22 2.13
CA ASN A 223 13.34 7.46 3.08
C ASN A 223 14.10 6.17 3.43
N ILE A 224 14.42 5.99 4.71
CA ILE A 224 15.10 4.81 5.24
C ILE A 224 14.20 4.07 6.21
N GLY A 225 14.17 2.74 6.14
CA GLY A 225 13.38 1.97 7.09
C GLY A 225 13.65 0.47 7.08
N VAL A 226 12.94 -0.19 7.99
CA VAL A 226 12.99 -1.63 8.21
C VAL A 226 11.58 -2.17 8.36
N GLY A 227 11.34 -3.35 7.80
CA GLY A 227 10.05 -4.01 7.83
C GLY A 227 10.21 -5.49 8.07
N ALA A 228 9.27 -6.09 8.80
CA ALA A 228 9.23 -7.52 9.05
C ALA A 228 7.80 -8.06 8.93
N LEU A 229 7.71 -9.31 8.50
CA LEU A 229 6.48 -10.07 8.46
C LEU A 229 6.18 -10.65 9.84
N SER A 230 4.91 -10.58 10.24
CA SER A 230 4.39 -11.07 11.51
C SER A 230 3.11 -11.86 11.27
N THR A 231 2.79 -12.79 12.18
CA THR A 231 1.51 -13.51 12.24
C THR A 231 1.09 -13.67 13.69
N SER A 232 -0.18 -13.97 13.97
CA SER A 232 -0.60 -14.30 15.34
C SER A 232 0.14 -15.50 15.95
N LYS A 233 0.61 -16.45 15.13
CA LYS A 233 1.39 -17.63 15.57
C LYS A 233 2.89 -17.37 15.68
N ARG A 234 3.39 -16.33 15.02
CA ARG A 234 4.79 -15.92 14.96
C ARG A 234 4.82 -14.40 15.03
N PRO A 235 4.55 -13.83 16.21
CA PRO A 235 4.67 -12.39 16.38
C PRO A 235 6.13 -12.01 16.17
N ALA A 236 6.36 -11.00 15.34
CA ALA A 236 7.69 -10.44 15.21
C ALA A 236 7.93 -9.54 16.44
N ASP A 237 8.62 -10.08 17.46
CA ASP A 237 9.01 -9.33 18.66
C ASP A 237 10.21 -8.44 18.33
N LEU A 238 9.92 -7.33 17.65
CA LEU A 238 10.92 -6.44 17.07
C LEU A 238 10.78 -5.05 17.66
N ALA A 239 11.80 -4.63 18.39
CA ALA A 239 12.00 -3.23 18.73
C ALA A 239 12.41 -2.47 17.46
N LEU A 240 11.43 -2.02 16.67
CA LEU A 240 11.63 -1.40 15.36
C LEU A 240 12.55 -0.18 15.40
N LYS A 241 12.49 0.63 16.45
CA LYS A 241 13.37 1.82 16.61
C LYS A 241 14.84 1.41 16.75
N PRO A 242 15.25 0.56 17.73
CA PRO A 242 16.61 0.03 17.79
C PRO A 242 17.08 -0.65 16.50
N LEU A 243 16.22 -1.46 15.87
CA LEU A 243 16.58 -2.13 14.61
C LEU A 243 16.83 -1.13 13.48
N MET A 244 16.02 -0.08 13.38
CA MET A 244 16.20 0.97 12.38
C MET A 244 17.47 1.79 12.64
N SER A 245 17.80 2.11 13.89
CA SER A 245 19.07 2.75 14.25
C SER A 245 20.26 1.86 13.84
N TYR A 246 20.22 0.58 14.21
CA TYR A 246 21.26 -0.39 13.84
C TYR A 246 21.43 -0.51 12.32
N TYR A 247 20.32 -0.64 11.58
CA TYR A 247 20.34 -0.69 10.12
C TYR A 247 20.87 0.60 9.50
N THR A 248 20.54 1.76 10.06
CA THR A 248 21.06 3.06 9.62
C THR A 248 22.58 3.12 9.77
N ASP A 249 23.10 2.70 10.92
CA ASP A 249 24.54 2.71 11.19
C ASP A 249 25.29 1.72 10.29
N LEU A 250 24.72 0.54 10.03
CA LEU A 250 25.27 -0.44 9.08
C LEU A 250 25.41 0.08 7.64
N ARG A 251 24.61 1.08 7.26
CA ARG A 251 24.57 1.67 5.91
C ARG A 251 25.20 3.07 5.86
N ARG A 252 25.62 3.62 7.00
CA ARG A 252 26.07 5.01 7.14
C ARG A 252 27.21 5.37 6.23
N ASP A 253 28.28 4.58 6.22
CA ASP A 253 29.47 4.89 5.43
C ASP A 253 29.19 4.72 3.93
N GLU A 254 28.47 3.66 3.55
CA GLU A 254 28.08 3.37 2.16
C GLU A 254 27.21 4.49 1.57
N TRP A 255 26.32 5.06 2.38
CA TRP A 255 25.38 6.10 1.94
C TRP A 255 25.79 7.52 2.33
N GLY A 256 26.86 7.71 3.08
CA GLY A 256 27.29 9.03 3.56
C GLY A 256 26.22 9.74 4.40
N PHE A 257 25.53 9.01 5.28
CA PHE A 257 24.41 9.60 6.05
C PHE A 257 24.86 10.67 7.03
N VAL A 258 24.18 11.81 6.99
CA VAL A 258 24.42 12.94 7.90
C VAL A 258 23.35 12.97 9.00
N GLY A 259 23.77 12.83 10.25
CA GLY A 259 22.88 12.88 11.41
C GLY A 259 22.10 11.59 11.68
N GLN A 260 20.91 11.74 12.25
CA GLN A 260 20.01 10.65 12.66
C GLN A 260 18.67 10.73 11.94
N PRO A 261 17.98 9.60 11.70
CA PRO A 261 16.69 9.60 11.02
C PRO A 261 15.66 10.50 11.73
N ARG A 262 15.04 11.42 10.99
CA ARG A 262 13.95 12.28 11.48
C ARG A 262 12.58 11.68 11.16
N ALA A 263 11.53 12.22 11.81
CA ALA A 263 10.13 11.85 11.59
C ALA A 263 9.88 10.33 11.60
N ILE A 264 10.48 9.67 12.59
CA ILE A 264 10.40 8.22 12.75
C ILE A 264 8.96 7.84 13.07
N SER A 265 8.37 7.01 12.22
CA SER A 265 6.99 6.54 12.38
C SER A 265 6.87 5.07 12.01
N SER A 266 5.93 4.38 12.66
CA SER A 266 5.67 2.96 12.41
C SER A 266 4.23 2.72 12.00
N ALA A 267 4.04 1.65 11.22
CA ALA A 267 2.73 1.23 10.75
C ALA A 267 2.56 -0.28 10.86
N LEU A 268 1.29 -0.66 10.98
CA LEU A 268 0.81 -2.01 10.72
C LEU A 268 0.27 -2.05 9.30
N LEU A 269 0.58 -3.12 8.56
CA LEU A 269 0.18 -3.30 7.18
C LEU A 269 -0.77 -4.50 7.07
N PRO A 270 -2.09 -4.29 6.87
CA PRO A 270 -3.02 -5.38 6.61
C PRO A 270 -2.80 -5.85 5.17
N MET A 271 -2.19 -7.03 5.01
CA MET A 271 -1.72 -7.52 3.72
C MET A 271 -2.64 -8.58 3.11
N GLY A 272 -2.64 -8.65 1.78
CA GLY A 272 -3.15 -9.78 1.00
C GLY A 272 -4.66 -9.98 1.06
N GLY A 273 -5.43 -8.92 1.25
CA GLY A 273 -6.89 -9.03 1.40
C GLY A 273 -7.28 -9.83 2.64
N ALA A 274 -6.50 -9.76 3.72
CA ALA A 274 -6.74 -10.50 4.97
C ALA A 274 -7.91 -9.92 5.79
N VAL A 275 -8.98 -9.48 5.15
CA VAL A 275 -10.17 -8.90 5.78
C VAL A 275 -11.44 -9.49 5.19
N SER A 276 -12.51 -9.48 5.96
CA SER A 276 -13.88 -9.75 5.50
C SER A 276 -14.79 -8.57 5.81
N GLY A 277 -15.97 -8.53 5.18
CA GLY A 277 -16.91 -7.41 5.33
C GLY A 277 -16.39 -6.14 4.64
N VAL A 278 -15.90 -6.28 3.40
CA VAL A 278 -15.32 -5.15 2.63
C VAL A 278 -16.36 -4.33 1.87
N ALA A 279 -17.62 -4.72 1.91
CA ALA A 279 -18.73 -4.00 1.31
C ALA A 279 -20.06 -4.35 1.97
N GLY A 280 -21.05 -3.50 1.77
CA GLY A 280 -22.45 -3.75 2.07
C GLY A 280 -23.36 -3.14 1.00
N PRO A 281 -24.63 -2.85 1.32
CA PRO A 281 -25.62 -2.46 0.31
C PRO A 281 -25.27 -1.21 -0.52
N ASN A 282 -24.63 -0.22 0.08
CA ASN A 282 -24.25 1.03 -0.58
C ASN A 282 -22.88 1.56 -0.13
N TRP A 283 -22.04 0.70 0.43
CA TRP A 283 -20.74 1.08 0.95
C TRP A 283 -19.65 0.09 0.60
N MET A 284 -18.42 0.59 0.43
CA MET A 284 -17.23 -0.18 0.06
C MET A 284 -16.01 0.27 0.86
N LEU A 285 -15.13 -0.67 1.23
CA LEU A 285 -13.79 -0.36 1.77
C LEU A 285 -12.76 -0.42 0.64
N ILE A 286 -11.80 0.51 0.62
CA ILE A 286 -10.74 0.56 -0.40
C ILE A 286 -9.34 0.70 0.23
N GLY A 287 -8.29 0.50 -0.57
CA GLY A 287 -6.89 0.59 -0.11
C GLY A 287 -6.61 -0.27 1.13
N ASP A 288 -5.86 0.28 2.09
CA ASP A 288 -5.52 -0.40 3.35
C ASP A 288 -6.75 -0.85 4.15
N ALA A 289 -7.89 -0.15 4.07
CA ALA A 289 -9.11 -0.53 4.80
C ALA A 289 -9.65 -1.88 4.32
N ALA A 290 -9.51 -2.16 3.02
CA ALA A 290 -9.77 -3.46 2.39
C ALA A 290 -8.56 -4.41 2.41
N ALA A 291 -7.47 -4.06 3.10
CA ALA A 291 -6.21 -4.82 3.08
C ALA A 291 -5.62 -5.05 1.68
N CYS A 292 -5.80 -4.07 0.78
CA CYS A 292 -5.18 -4.07 -0.54
C CYS A 292 -3.72 -3.64 -0.42
N VAL A 293 -2.89 -4.52 0.14
CA VAL A 293 -1.45 -4.34 0.33
C VAL A 293 -0.74 -5.63 -0.06
N ASN A 294 0.33 -5.54 -0.82
CA ASN A 294 1.10 -6.71 -1.27
C ASN A 294 1.78 -7.41 -0.07
N PRO A 295 1.54 -8.72 0.15
CA PRO A 295 2.16 -9.48 1.24
C PRO A 295 3.68 -9.62 1.19
N LEU A 296 4.32 -9.39 0.03
CA LEU A 296 5.74 -9.66 -0.16
C LEU A 296 6.62 -8.46 0.17
N ASN A 297 6.15 -7.25 -0.13
CA ASN A 297 6.92 -6.01 -0.01
C ASN A 297 6.13 -4.85 0.64
N GLY A 298 4.88 -5.08 1.08
CA GLY A 298 4.10 -4.03 1.74
C GLY A 298 3.67 -2.87 0.84
N GLU A 299 3.78 -3.01 -0.49
CA GLU A 299 3.30 -2.00 -1.44
C GLU A 299 1.78 -1.85 -1.36
N GLY A 300 1.28 -0.62 -1.39
CA GLY A 300 -0.14 -0.32 -1.17
C GLY A 300 -0.62 1.01 -1.77
N ILE A 301 0.27 1.87 -2.28
CA ILE A 301 -0.15 3.15 -2.87
C ILE A 301 -0.82 2.88 -4.22
N ASP A 302 -0.22 2.03 -5.05
CA ASP A 302 -0.79 1.60 -6.33
C ASP A 302 -2.19 0.99 -6.15
N TYR A 303 -2.33 0.03 -5.23
CA TYR A 303 -3.61 -0.60 -4.89
C TYR A 303 -4.61 0.42 -4.35
N GLY A 304 -4.15 1.37 -3.52
CA GLY A 304 -4.99 2.44 -3.01
C GLY A 304 -5.58 3.30 -4.11
N LEU A 305 -4.74 3.81 -5.01
CA LEU A 305 -5.15 4.63 -6.15
C LEU A 305 -6.08 3.84 -7.10
N GLU A 306 -5.68 2.61 -7.45
CA GLU A 306 -6.43 1.74 -8.37
C GLU A 306 -7.80 1.34 -7.78
N THR A 307 -7.86 0.95 -6.51
CA THR A 307 -9.15 0.64 -5.85
C THR A 307 -10.03 1.87 -5.69
N GLY A 308 -9.45 3.06 -5.51
CA GLY A 308 -10.20 4.31 -5.51
C GLY A 308 -10.91 4.55 -6.85
N ARG A 309 -10.22 4.34 -7.97
CA ARG A 309 -10.81 4.42 -9.31
C ARG A 309 -11.88 3.35 -9.54
N LEU A 310 -11.56 2.08 -9.28
CA LEU A 310 -12.46 0.95 -9.54
C LEU A 310 -13.75 0.99 -8.71
N ALA A 311 -13.70 1.52 -7.47
CA ALA A 311 -14.88 1.63 -6.63
C ALA A 311 -15.93 2.59 -7.20
N VAL A 312 -15.50 3.63 -7.94
CA VAL A 312 -16.43 4.61 -8.53
C VAL A 312 -17.30 3.97 -9.61
N ASP A 313 -16.75 3.02 -10.37
CA ASP A 313 -17.50 2.26 -11.40
C ASP A 313 -18.60 1.37 -10.81
N LEU A 314 -18.54 1.09 -9.50
CA LEU A 314 -19.52 0.27 -8.77
C LEU A 314 -20.48 1.08 -7.91
N LEU A 315 -20.49 2.42 -7.99
CA LEU A 315 -21.50 3.22 -7.28
C LEU A 315 -22.92 2.76 -7.68
N GLY A 316 -23.72 2.39 -6.69
CA GLY A 316 -25.05 1.80 -6.88
C GLY A 316 -25.11 0.27 -6.98
N SER A 317 -23.97 -0.42 -6.96
CA SER A 317 -23.87 -1.89 -6.90
C SER A 317 -22.71 -2.36 -6.01
N ALA A 318 -22.58 -1.72 -4.84
CA ALA A 318 -21.49 -1.92 -3.90
C ALA A 318 -21.33 -3.38 -3.44
N GLU A 319 -22.41 -4.16 -3.42
CA GLU A 319 -22.43 -5.58 -3.10
C GLU A 319 -21.56 -6.43 -4.04
N ARG A 320 -21.26 -5.93 -5.26
CA ARG A 320 -20.38 -6.60 -6.23
C ARG A 320 -18.89 -6.39 -5.93
N TRP A 321 -18.54 -5.44 -5.07
CA TRP A 321 -17.17 -5.05 -4.78
C TRP A 321 -16.26 -6.21 -4.30
N PRO A 322 -16.70 -7.11 -3.40
CA PRO A 322 -15.87 -8.24 -2.99
C PRO A 322 -15.51 -9.15 -4.17
N SER A 323 -16.41 -9.31 -5.15
CA SER A 323 -16.15 -10.11 -6.35
C SER A 323 -15.12 -9.46 -7.25
N VAL A 324 -15.17 -8.13 -7.42
CA VAL A 324 -14.17 -7.38 -8.18
C VAL A 324 -12.79 -7.49 -7.54
N LEU A 325 -12.68 -7.28 -6.23
CA LEU A 325 -11.42 -7.46 -5.48
C LEU A 325 -10.86 -8.89 -5.60
N GLN A 326 -11.71 -9.91 -5.48
CA GLN A 326 -11.31 -11.32 -5.62
C GLN A 326 -10.86 -11.69 -7.03
N SER A 327 -11.48 -11.08 -8.05
CA SER A 327 -11.18 -11.36 -9.45
C SER A 327 -9.89 -10.69 -9.88
N HIS A 328 -9.71 -9.43 -9.47
CA HIS A 328 -8.56 -8.58 -9.81
C HIS A 328 -7.33 -8.95 -9.00
N TYR A 329 -7.42 -9.04 -7.67
CA TYR A 329 -6.26 -9.26 -6.79
C TYR A 329 -6.18 -10.66 -6.18
N GLY A 330 -7.31 -11.37 -6.07
CA GLY A 330 -7.40 -12.60 -5.26
C GLY A 330 -6.43 -13.71 -5.68
N ARG A 331 -6.10 -13.82 -6.98
CA ARG A 331 -5.09 -14.78 -7.47
C ARG A 331 -3.69 -14.43 -6.96
N GLY A 332 -3.25 -13.18 -7.18
CA GLY A 332 -1.93 -12.71 -6.76
C GLY A 332 -1.76 -12.74 -5.25
N PHE A 333 -2.76 -12.26 -4.50
CA PHE A 333 -2.74 -12.25 -3.04
C PHE A 333 -2.73 -13.65 -2.44
N SER A 334 -3.41 -14.62 -3.03
CA SER A 334 -3.37 -16.01 -2.55
C SER A 334 -1.95 -16.59 -2.60
N VAL A 335 -1.25 -16.45 -3.74
CA VAL A 335 0.15 -16.92 -3.86
C VAL A 335 1.08 -16.14 -2.95
N ALA A 336 0.97 -14.80 -2.98
CA ALA A 336 1.81 -13.91 -2.19
C ALA A 336 1.70 -14.20 -0.69
N ARG A 337 0.50 -14.45 -0.15
CA ARG A 337 0.30 -14.83 1.26
C ARG A 337 1.04 -16.11 1.64
N ARG A 338 1.11 -17.09 0.74
CA ARG A 338 1.82 -18.36 1.00
C ARG A 338 3.31 -18.20 0.96
N LEU A 339 3.82 -17.48 -0.03
CA LEU A 339 5.23 -17.12 -0.11
C LEU A 339 5.64 -16.30 1.11
N ALA A 340 4.84 -15.31 1.51
CA ALA A 340 5.05 -14.53 2.72
C ALA A 340 5.05 -15.41 3.98
N LEU A 341 4.17 -16.43 4.07
CA LEU A 341 4.20 -17.37 5.18
C LEU A 341 5.50 -18.19 5.22
N LEU A 342 6.03 -18.61 4.07
CA LEU A 342 7.33 -19.30 4.00
C LEU A 342 8.48 -18.41 4.51
N LEU A 343 8.44 -17.12 4.18
CA LEU A 343 9.43 -16.13 4.66
C LEU A 343 9.42 -15.96 6.19
N THR A 344 8.32 -16.30 6.88
CA THR A 344 8.28 -16.27 8.35
C THR A 344 9.00 -17.45 9.03
N PHE A 345 9.46 -18.46 8.29
CA PHE A 345 10.19 -19.59 8.87
C PHE A 345 11.68 -19.25 8.99
N PRO A 346 12.31 -19.38 10.18
CA PRO A 346 13.67 -18.87 10.44
C PRO A 346 14.76 -19.39 9.48
N ARG A 347 14.62 -20.63 8.99
CA ARG A 347 15.60 -21.26 8.10
C ARG A 347 15.32 -21.01 6.61
N PHE A 348 14.13 -20.55 6.24
CA PHE A 348 13.75 -20.45 4.84
C PHE A 348 14.60 -19.42 4.08
N LEU A 349 14.71 -18.20 4.60
CA LEU A 349 15.52 -17.14 4.01
C LEU A 349 17.01 -17.52 3.96
N PRO A 350 17.66 -17.96 5.06
CA PRO A 350 19.06 -18.42 5.01
C PRO A 350 19.33 -19.55 4.01
N SER A 351 18.40 -20.49 3.84
CA SER A 351 18.58 -21.63 2.94
C SER A 351 18.31 -21.30 1.46
N THR A 352 17.41 -20.38 1.16
CA THR A 352 16.99 -20.08 -0.22
C THR A 352 17.59 -18.78 -0.77
N GLY A 353 17.91 -17.82 0.09
CA GLY A 353 18.45 -16.50 -0.24
C GLY A 353 19.72 -16.56 -1.09
N PRO A 354 20.77 -17.31 -0.71
CA PRO A 354 21.99 -17.41 -1.50
C PRO A 354 21.77 -17.91 -2.94
N PHE A 355 20.83 -18.84 -3.13
CA PHE A 355 20.48 -19.35 -4.46
C PHE A 355 19.68 -18.33 -5.27
N ALA A 356 18.67 -17.72 -4.66
CA ALA A 356 17.83 -16.71 -5.30
C ALA A 356 18.66 -15.50 -5.78
N MET A 357 19.53 -14.98 -4.91
CA MET A 357 20.37 -13.80 -5.18
C MET A 357 21.41 -14.02 -6.29
N ARG A 358 21.75 -15.28 -6.61
CA ARG A 358 22.66 -15.62 -7.72
C ARG A 358 21.96 -15.71 -9.07
N SER A 359 20.64 -15.65 -9.12
CA SER A 359 19.86 -15.80 -10.34
C SER A 359 19.15 -14.51 -10.74
N ALA A 360 19.74 -13.77 -11.68
CA ALA A 360 19.12 -12.56 -12.26
C ALA A 360 17.69 -12.82 -12.78
N ARG A 361 17.44 -14.01 -13.35
CA ARG A 361 16.11 -14.42 -13.82
C ARG A 361 15.10 -14.54 -12.67
N LEU A 362 15.48 -15.17 -11.56
CA LEU A 362 14.59 -15.29 -10.39
C LEU A 362 14.33 -13.91 -9.77
N MET A 363 15.35 -13.06 -9.69
CA MET A 363 15.20 -11.71 -9.13
C MET A 363 14.34 -10.80 -10.01
N SER A 364 14.45 -10.91 -11.34
CA SER A 364 13.56 -10.24 -12.28
C SER A 364 12.09 -10.68 -12.12
N ILE A 365 11.85 -11.98 -11.93
CA ILE A 365 10.51 -12.51 -11.63
C ILE A 365 10.00 -11.95 -10.30
N ALA A 366 10.85 -11.96 -9.26
CA ALA A 366 10.48 -11.47 -7.93
C ALA A 366 10.10 -9.99 -7.98
N VAL A 367 10.87 -9.14 -8.66
CA VAL A 367 10.57 -7.72 -8.84
C VAL A 367 9.25 -7.50 -9.55
N ARG A 368 8.98 -8.24 -10.64
CA ARG A 368 7.71 -8.11 -11.36
C ARG A 368 6.50 -8.45 -10.49
N VAL A 369 6.62 -9.51 -9.69
CA VAL A 369 5.56 -9.95 -8.77
C VAL A 369 5.39 -8.96 -7.60
N MET A 370 6.49 -8.52 -6.99
CA MET A 370 6.46 -7.58 -5.86
C MET A 370 5.95 -6.20 -6.29
N GLY A 371 6.35 -5.73 -7.47
CA GLY A 371 5.88 -4.46 -8.04
C GLY A 371 4.44 -4.48 -8.57
N ASN A 372 3.72 -5.61 -8.45
CA ASN A 372 2.37 -5.78 -9.00
C ASN A 372 2.32 -5.52 -10.53
N LEU A 373 3.34 -5.95 -11.26
CA LEU A 373 3.53 -5.69 -12.70
C LEU A 373 3.19 -6.92 -13.57
N VAL A 374 2.46 -7.88 -13.02
CA VAL A 374 1.90 -9.01 -13.78
C VAL A 374 0.44 -8.71 -14.07
N THR A 375 0.09 -8.52 -15.34
CA THR A 375 -1.28 -8.29 -15.80
C THR A 375 -1.89 -9.56 -16.41
N ASP A 376 -3.20 -9.57 -16.62
CA ASP A 376 -3.86 -10.67 -17.34
C ASP A 376 -3.50 -10.69 -18.85
N ASP A 377 -3.06 -9.55 -19.40
CA ASP A 377 -2.63 -9.40 -20.80
C ASP A 377 -1.23 -9.98 -21.07
N ASP A 378 -0.45 -10.22 -20.02
CA ASP A 378 0.88 -10.78 -20.13
C ASP A 378 0.83 -12.27 -20.54
N ALA A 379 1.38 -12.59 -21.72
CA ALA A 379 1.38 -13.94 -22.29
C ALA A 379 2.62 -14.79 -21.93
N ASP A 380 3.63 -14.19 -21.30
CA ASP A 380 4.89 -14.86 -21.01
C ASP A 380 4.75 -15.99 -19.96
N PHE A 381 5.81 -16.80 -19.84
CA PHE A 381 5.83 -17.94 -18.93
C PHE A 381 5.61 -17.54 -17.47
N VAL A 382 6.15 -16.40 -17.03
CA VAL A 382 6.03 -15.93 -15.64
C VAL A 382 4.58 -15.61 -15.33
N ALA A 383 3.90 -14.88 -16.21
CA ALA A 383 2.48 -14.58 -16.08
C ALA A 383 1.61 -15.84 -16.10
N ARG A 384 1.91 -16.83 -16.96
CA ARG A 384 1.19 -18.11 -16.99
C ARG A 384 1.41 -18.93 -15.71
N ALA A 385 2.64 -19.05 -15.25
CA ALA A 385 2.99 -19.76 -14.03
C ALA A 385 2.37 -19.10 -12.79
N TRP A 386 2.43 -17.77 -12.70
CA TRP A 386 1.81 -17.00 -11.61
C TRP A 386 0.28 -17.19 -11.58
N ARG A 387 -0.38 -17.13 -12.74
CA ARG A 387 -1.84 -17.36 -12.86
C ARG A 387 -2.23 -18.79 -12.52
N ALA A 388 -1.48 -19.79 -12.99
CA ALA A 388 -1.71 -21.19 -12.66
C ALA A 388 -1.50 -21.46 -11.17
N GLY A 389 -0.40 -20.96 -10.61
CA GLY A 389 -0.09 -20.99 -9.18
C GLY A 389 -1.19 -20.35 -8.34
N GLY A 390 -1.72 -19.19 -8.74
CA GLY A 390 -2.82 -18.53 -8.05
C GLY A 390 -4.14 -19.28 -8.10
N ARG A 391 -4.44 -19.98 -9.21
CA ARG A 391 -5.65 -20.84 -9.30
C ARG A 391 -5.53 -22.05 -8.37
N ALA A 392 -4.42 -22.79 -8.45
CA ALA A 392 -4.16 -23.92 -7.58
C ALA A 392 -4.09 -23.48 -6.11
N SER A 393 -3.51 -22.31 -5.85
CA SER A 393 -3.41 -21.76 -4.51
C SER A 393 -4.79 -21.56 -3.91
N ARG A 394 -5.70 -20.85 -4.58
CA ARG A 394 -7.04 -20.59 -4.05
C ARG A 394 -7.84 -21.83 -3.63
N LEU A 395 -7.57 -23.01 -4.21
CA LEU A 395 -8.24 -24.26 -3.81
C LEU A 395 -7.88 -24.71 -2.40
N ALA A 396 -6.68 -24.39 -1.91
CA ALA A 396 -6.22 -24.76 -0.58
C ALA A 396 -6.34 -23.61 0.45
N ASP A 397 -6.91 -22.46 0.06
CA ASP A 397 -7.10 -21.35 0.98
C ASP A 397 -8.23 -21.67 1.96
N ARG A 398 -7.89 -21.77 3.26
CA ARG A 398 -8.89 -21.85 4.34
C ARG A 398 -9.81 -20.63 4.35
N ARG A 399 -9.28 -19.46 3.93
CA ARG A 399 -10.03 -18.22 3.69
C ARG A 399 -9.51 -17.51 2.45
N LYS A 400 -10.38 -17.32 1.47
CA LYS A 400 -10.09 -16.57 0.25
C LYS A 400 -9.76 -15.11 0.60
N PRO A 401 -8.87 -14.43 -0.15
CA PRO A 401 -8.70 -12.98 0.00
C PRO A 401 -10.06 -12.26 -0.08
N PHE A 402 -10.30 -11.31 0.82
CA PHE A 402 -11.53 -10.53 0.96
C PHE A 402 -12.79 -11.31 1.39
N GLY A 403 -12.68 -12.59 1.74
CA GLY A 403 -13.81 -13.49 2.03
C GLY A 403 -13.83 -14.07 3.43
#